data_AF-A0A2E1ZUD1-F1
#
_entry.id   AF-A0A2E1ZUD1-F1
#
_cell.length_a   1.000
_cell.length_b   1.000
_cell.length_c   1.000
_cell.angle_alpha   90.00
_cell.angle_beta   90.00
_cell.angle_gamma   90.00
#
_symmetry.space_group_name_H-M   'P 1'
#
loop_
_entity.id
_entity.type
_entity.pdbx_description
1 polymer ?
#
loop_
_entity_poly.entity_id
_entity_poly.type
_entity_poly.pdbx_seq_one_letter_code
_entity_poly.pdbx_strand_id
1 'polypeptide(L)'
;MPECSEMDEFQCSHNFDCDWVEDIQTGNCSAFSNENCANQEGCFLDQDCDQWGSWYSWICYDYGPVYCSGNYEEDNSYCEEISNDTQLGDLNDDYLINIQDVIIVVNLVLNLEYNYIADINADLSVNVLDIIELVNIIMN
;
A
#
# COMPACT_ATOMS: atom_id res chain seq x y z
N MET A 1 -22.18 -5.04 4.19
CA MET A 1 -20.94 -5.59 3.62
C MET A 1 -20.09 -6.05 4.79
N PRO A 2 -19.32 -7.15 4.68
CA PRO A 2 -18.24 -7.39 5.64
C PRO A 2 -17.24 -6.24 5.55
N GLU A 3 -16.68 -5.80 6.68
CA GLU A 3 -15.63 -4.79 6.71
C GLU A 3 -14.34 -5.38 6.10
N CYS A 4 -13.62 -4.58 5.29
CA CYS A 4 -12.39 -5.01 4.60
C CYS A 4 -11.34 -5.59 5.55
N SER A 5 -11.26 -5.10 6.79
CA SER A 5 -10.29 -5.56 7.79
C SER A 5 -10.38 -7.04 8.17
N GLU A 6 -11.49 -7.72 7.86
CA GLU A 6 -11.65 -9.17 8.09
C GLU A 6 -11.28 -10.03 6.86
N MET A 7 -10.85 -9.41 5.76
CA MET A 7 -10.58 -10.08 4.49
C MET A 7 -9.12 -10.52 4.36
N ASP A 8 -8.91 -11.71 3.79
CA ASP A 8 -7.59 -12.12 3.30
C ASP A 8 -7.23 -11.44 1.97
N GLU A 9 -5.98 -11.56 1.54
CA GLU A 9 -5.46 -10.94 0.29
C GLU A 9 -6.31 -11.30 -0.94
N PHE A 10 -6.74 -12.55 -1.05
CA PHE A 10 -7.54 -13.01 -2.18
C PHE A 10 -8.93 -12.37 -2.16
N GLN A 11 -9.57 -12.29 -1.00
CA GLN A 11 -10.87 -11.64 -0.84
C GLN A 11 -10.78 -10.14 -1.08
N CYS A 12 -9.73 -9.50 -0.55
CA CYS A 12 -9.50 -8.06 -0.66
C CYS A 12 -9.29 -7.62 -2.12
N SER A 13 -8.41 -8.32 -2.83
CA SER A 13 -8.09 -8.06 -4.25
C SER A 13 -9.25 -8.30 -5.23
N HIS A 14 -10.35 -8.90 -4.77
CA HIS A 14 -11.57 -9.13 -5.56
C HIS A 14 -12.76 -8.30 -5.09
N ASN A 15 -12.56 -7.36 -4.17
CA ASN A 15 -13.57 -6.42 -3.73
C ASN A 15 -13.29 -5.03 -4.33
N PHE A 16 -14.31 -4.41 -4.91
CA PHE A 16 -14.19 -3.07 -5.51
C PHE A 16 -14.13 -1.94 -4.48
N ASP A 17 -14.48 -2.24 -3.22
CA ASP A 17 -14.51 -1.27 -2.12
C ASP A 17 -13.32 -1.46 -1.16
N CYS A 18 -12.40 -2.41 -1.42
CA CYS A 18 -11.22 -2.66 -0.60
C CYS A 18 -9.92 -2.61 -1.40
N ASP A 19 -8.83 -2.20 -0.77
CA ASP A 19 -7.48 -2.31 -1.32
C ASP A 19 -6.56 -3.08 -0.37
N TRP A 20 -5.64 -3.85 -0.96
CA TRP A 20 -4.67 -4.63 -0.20
C TRP A 20 -3.38 -3.83 -0.04
N VAL A 21 -2.99 -3.60 1.21
CA VAL A 21 -1.78 -2.86 1.56
C VAL A 21 -0.70 -3.84 1.96
N GLU A 22 0.37 -3.90 1.17
CA GLU A 22 1.57 -4.66 1.51
C GLU A 22 2.39 -3.92 2.57
N ASP A 23 2.57 -4.55 3.74
CA ASP A 23 3.48 -4.10 4.81
C ASP A 23 4.42 -5.24 5.20
N ILE A 24 5.39 -5.47 4.32
CA ILE A 24 6.44 -6.47 4.52
C ILE A 24 7.71 -5.76 4.99
N GLN A 25 8.18 -6.14 6.17
CA GLN A 25 9.40 -5.59 6.77
C GLN A 25 10.45 -6.68 6.93
N THR A 26 11.68 -6.37 6.52
CA THR A 26 12.82 -7.25 6.73
C THR A 26 13.60 -6.82 7.95
N GLY A 27 13.72 -7.71 8.93
CA GLY A 27 14.54 -7.53 10.11
C GLY A 27 15.84 -8.32 10.06
N ASN A 28 16.87 -7.87 10.78
CA ASN A 28 18.13 -8.60 10.88
C ASN A 28 18.16 -9.47 12.14
N CYS A 29 18.55 -10.73 11.97
CA CYS A 29 18.55 -11.71 13.05
C CYS A 29 19.62 -11.45 14.13
N SER A 30 20.65 -10.65 13.84
CA SER A 30 21.72 -10.34 14.81
C SER A 30 21.24 -9.63 16.08
N ALA A 31 20.03 -9.07 16.07
CA ALA A 31 19.41 -8.48 17.24
C ALA A 31 18.86 -9.51 18.25
N PHE A 32 18.69 -10.78 17.85
CA PHE A 32 18.13 -11.81 18.72
C PHE A 32 19.18 -12.50 19.61
N SER A 33 18.73 -12.93 20.79
CA SER A 33 19.49 -13.87 21.60
C SER A 33 19.58 -15.23 20.91
N ASN A 34 20.61 -16.02 21.25
CA ASN A 34 20.80 -17.35 20.67
C ASN A 34 19.58 -18.28 20.89
N GLU A 35 18.81 -18.09 21.96
CA GLU A 35 17.58 -18.86 22.22
C GLU A 35 16.43 -18.45 21.29
N ASN A 36 16.24 -17.13 21.07
CA ASN A 36 15.17 -16.62 20.21
C ASN A 36 15.48 -16.83 18.72
N CYS A 37 16.76 -16.80 18.35
CA CYS A 37 17.25 -17.04 17.00
C CYS A 37 16.74 -18.36 16.40
N ALA A 38 16.74 -19.43 17.20
CA ALA A 38 16.32 -20.75 16.76
C ALA A 38 14.81 -20.89 16.54
N ASN A 39 14.01 -19.93 17.05
CA ASN A 39 12.56 -19.92 16.94
C ASN A 39 12.05 -18.95 15.88
N GLN A 40 12.92 -18.13 15.29
CA GLN A 40 12.57 -17.18 14.24
C GLN A 40 12.87 -17.76 12.87
N GLU A 41 11.87 -17.78 12.00
CA GLU A 41 12.03 -18.20 10.62
C GLU A 41 12.96 -17.23 9.86
N GLY A 42 13.89 -17.78 9.06
CA GLY A 42 14.92 -17.00 8.37
C GLY A 42 16.18 -16.69 9.19
N CYS A 43 16.16 -16.96 10.50
CA CYS A 43 17.32 -16.82 11.38
C CYS A 43 18.03 -18.16 11.63
N PHE A 44 19.36 -18.11 11.79
CA PHE A 44 20.18 -19.28 12.04
C PHE A 44 21.32 -18.97 13.01
N LEU A 45 21.66 -19.96 13.83
CA LEU A 45 22.85 -19.90 14.68
C LEU A 45 24.07 -20.21 13.82
N ASP A 46 24.99 -19.26 13.79
CA ASP A 46 26.23 -19.35 13.02
C ASP A 46 27.43 -19.18 13.95
N GLN A 47 28.57 -19.69 13.49
CA GLN A 47 29.80 -19.66 14.25
C GLN A 47 30.98 -19.48 13.31
N ASP A 48 31.65 -18.34 13.47
CA ASP A 48 32.84 -18.03 12.69
C ASP A 48 34.04 -18.87 13.12
N CYS A 49 34.93 -19.12 12.17
CA CYS A 49 36.24 -19.68 12.44
C CYS A 49 37.26 -18.55 12.66
N ASP A 50 37.67 -18.36 13.90
CA ASP A 50 38.65 -17.33 14.28
C ASP A 50 40.07 -17.73 13.88
N GLN A 51 40.38 -19.04 13.90
CA GLN A 51 41.68 -19.57 13.50
C GLN A 51 41.56 -20.72 12.50
N TRP A 52 41.82 -20.40 11.23
CA TRP A 52 41.99 -21.39 10.17
C TRP A 52 43.31 -22.13 10.29
N GLY A 53 43.26 -23.45 10.11
CA GLY A 53 44.44 -24.30 10.02
C GLY A 53 45.12 -24.23 8.67
N SER A 54 45.58 -25.37 8.15
CA SER A 54 46.23 -25.40 6.84
C SER A 54 45.25 -25.05 5.70
N TRP A 55 45.69 -24.21 4.76
CA TRP A 55 44.86 -23.66 3.66
C TRP A 55 44.28 -24.71 2.70
N TYR A 56 44.77 -25.95 2.72
CA TYR A 56 44.28 -27.04 1.87
C TYR A 56 43.32 -28.01 2.61
N SER A 57 43.17 -27.91 3.93
CA SER A 57 42.33 -28.83 4.70
C SER A 57 41.01 -28.22 5.18
N TRP A 58 40.85 -26.89 5.12
CA TRP A 58 39.67 -26.17 5.60
C TRP A 58 39.29 -26.56 7.05
N ILE A 59 40.30 -26.90 7.85
CA ILE A 59 40.10 -27.27 9.26
C ILE A 59 40.11 -25.98 10.06
N CYS A 60 39.08 -25.79 10.89
CA CYS A 60 39.06 -24.75 11.90
C CYS A 60 39.69 -25.29 13.20
N TYR A 61 40.64 -24.55 13.78
CA TYR A 61 41.26 -24.92 15.06
C TYR A 61 40.62 -24.22 16.25
N ASP A 62 40.05 -23.04 16.02
CA ASP A 62 39.38 -22.26 17.06
C ASP A 62 38.13 -21.59 16.49
N TYR A 63 37.03 -21.77 17.19
CA TYR A 63 35.73 -21.28 16.79
C TYR A 63 35.33 -20.10 17.68
N GLY A 64 34.86 -19.03 17.04
CA GLY A 64 34.35 -17.86 17.72
C GLY A 64 33.06 -18.12 18.51
N PRO A 65 32.52 -17.11 19.20
CA PRO A 65 31.24 -17.24 19.89
C PRO A 65 30.11 -17.49 18.88
N VAL A 66 29.14 -18.31 19.27
CA VAL A 66 27.91 -18.52 18.47
C VAL A 66 27.11 -17.22 18.46
N TYR A 67 26.73 -16.76 17.27
CA TYR A 67 25.88 -15.60 17.07
C TYR A 67 24.70 -15.93 16.17
N CYS A 68 23.67 -15.09 16.23
CA CYS A 68 22.53 -15.20 15.35
C CYS A 68 22.80 -14.46 14.04
N SER A 69 22.54 -15.10 12.91
CA SER A 69 22.66 -14.51 11.58
C SER A 69 21.45 -14.86 10.71
N GLY A 70 21.38 -14.23 9.54
CA GLY A 70 20.21 -14.26 8.67
C GLY A 70 19.38 -12.98 8.73
N ASN A 71 18.27 -13.01 8.00
CA ASN A 71 17.24 -11.99 8.02
C ASN A 71 15.89 -12.69 8.09
N TYR A 72 14.93 -12.04 8.72
CA TYR A 72 13.55 -12.52 8.80
C TYR A 72 12.62 -11.51 8.16
N GLU A 73 11.46 -11.98 7.73
CA GLU A 73 10.41 -11.15 7.16
C GLU A 73 9.21 -11.17 8.12
N GLU A 74 8.71 -9.98 8.45
CA GLU A 74 7.43 -9.79 9.13
C GLU A 74 6.45 -9.24 8.09
N ASP A 75 5.38 -9.98 7.88
CA ASP A 75 4.28 -9.58 7.00
C ASP A 75 3.11 -9.12 7.87
N ASN A 76 2.93 -7.80 7.95
CA ASN A 76 1.79 -7.16 8.60
C ASN A 76 0.80 -6.61 7.57
N SER A 77 0.83 -7.13 6.33
CA SER A 77 -0.08 -6.70 5.27
C SER A 77 -1.53 -6.85 5.70
N TYR A 78 -2.36 -5.93 5.25
CA TYR A 78 -3.75 -5.84 5.68
C TYR A 78 -4.63 -5.31 4.55
N CYS A 79 -5.93 -5.55 4.70
CA CYS A 79 -6.95 -5.05 3.80
C CYS A 79 -7.60 -3.82 4.41
N GLU A 80 -7.71 -2.74 3.66
CA GLU A 80 -8.40 -1.52 4.06
C GLU A 80 -9.53 -1.16 3.10
N GLU A 81 -10.52 -0.43 3.61
CA GLU A 81 -11.57 0.14 2.78
C GLU A 81 -10.94 1.19 1.86
N ILE A 82 -11.30 1.17 0.58
CA ILE A 82 -10.97 2.26 -0.32
C ILE A 82 -11.80 3.45 0.14
N SER A 83 -11.16 4.38 0.84
CA SER A 83 -11.67 5.74 0.90
C SER A 83 -11.55 6.32 -0.50
N ASN A 84 -12.56 6.08 -1.35
CA ASN A 84 -12.75 6.85 -2.58
C ASN A 84 -13.11 8.28 -2.14
N ASP A 85 -12.10 9.00 -1.69
CA ASP A 85 -12.19 10.38 -1.22
C ASP A 85 -12.44 11.34 -2.38
N THR A 86 -12.42 10.83 -3.62
CA THR A 86 -12.89 11.56 -4.79
C THR A 86 -14.41 11.59 -4.78
N GLN A 87 -14.96 12.61 -4.14
CA GLN A 87 -16.37 12.94 -4.23
C GLN A 87 -16.69 13.38 -5.66
N LEU A 88 -17.64 12.71 -6.32
CA LEU A 88 -18.09 13.10 -7.66
C LEU A 88 -18.56 14.56 -7.65
N GLY A 89 -18.01 15.37 -8.55
CA GLY A 89 -18.29 16.81 -8.62
C GLY A 89 -17.45 17.72 -7.71
N ASP A 90 -16.59 17.18 -6.83
CA ASP A 90 -15.54 17.94 -6.14
C ASP A 90 -14.25 17.88 -6.97
N LEU A 91 -13.94 18.96 -7.67
CA LEU A 91 -12.89 19.00 -8.69
C LEU A 91 -11.60 19.67 -8.20
N ASN A 92 -11.61 20.25 -7.00
CA ASN A 92 -10.45 20.84 -6.36
C ASN A 92 -10.04 20.13 -5.06
N ASP A 93 -10.67 19.00 -4.74
CA ASP A 93 -10.43 18.15 -3.57
C ASP A 93 -10.51 18.94 -2.25
N ASP A 94 -11.45 19.90 -2.17
CA ASP A 94 -11.67 20.70 -0.96
C ASP A 94 -12.85 20.19 -0.10
N TYR A 95 -13.45 19.06 -0.51
CA TYR A 95 -14.60 18.40 0.09
C TYR A 95 -15.90 19.21 0.04
N LEU A 96 -15.97 20.27 -0.77
CA LEU A 96 -17.14 21.13 -0.90
C LEU A 96 -17.54 21.33 -2.36
N ILE A 97 -18.62 20.67 -2.78
CA ILE A 97 -19.22 20.93 -4.10
C ILE A 97 -19.84 22.33 -4.12
N ASN A 98 -19.22 23.25 -4.88
CA ASN A 98 -19.64 24.64 -5.00
C ASN A 98 -19.33 25.23 -6.39
N ILE A 99 -19.48 26.56 -6.52
CA ILE A 99 -19.29 27.24 -7.81
C ILE A 99 -17.85 27.15 -8.37
N GLN A 100 -16.86 26.87 -7.52
CA GLN A 100 -15.47 26.65 -7.96
C GLN A 100 -15.36 25.39 -8.83
N ASP A 101 -16.03 24.31 -8.47
CA ASP A 101 -16.06 23.07 -9.25
C ASP A 101 -16.68 23.29 -10.63
N VAL A 102 -17.76 24.07 -10.68
CA VAL A 102 -18.40 24.46 -11.95
C VAL A 102 -17.42 25.21 -12.86
N ILE A 103 -16.59 26.10 -12.30
CA ILE A 103 -15.56 26.80 -13.08
C ILE A 103 -14.54 25.80 -13.66
N ILE A 104 -14.18 24.76 -12.90
CA ILE A 104 -13.27 23.71 -13.36
C ILE A 104 -13.92 22.91 -14.49
N VAL A 105 -15.18 22.48 -14.36
CA VAL A 105 -15.90 21.79 -15.45
C VAL A 105 -15.95 22.66 -16.71
N VAL A 106 -16.24 23.96 -16.59
CA VAL A 106 -16.23 24.89 -17.73
C VAL A 106 -14.87 24.91 -18.42
N ASN A 107 -13.76 24.93 -17.66
CA ASN A 107 -12.42 24.89 -18.24
C ASN A 107 -12.15 23.56 -18.97
N LEU A 108 -12.57 22.42 -18.40
CA LEU A 108 -12.45 21.11 -19.04
C LEU A 108 -13.21 21.07 -20.37
N VAL A 109 -14.46 21.56 -20.38
CA VAL A 109 -15.29 21.66 -21.60
C VAL A 109 -14.63 22.54 -22.66
N LEU A 110 -14.06 23.68 -22.27
CA LEU A 110 -13.39 24.60 -23.19
C LEU A 110 -12.10 24.02 -23.78
N ASN A 111 -11.37 23.21 -23.01
CA ASN A 111 -10.13 22.55 -23.43
C ASN A 111 -10.36 21.19 -24.10
N LEU A 112 -11.60 20.70 -24.15
CA LEU A 112 -11.95 19.35 -24.62
C LEU A 112 -11.22 18.26 -23.82
N GLU A 113 -11.07 18.49 -22.52
CA GLU A 113 -10.44 17.56 -21.57
C GLU A 113 -11.51 16.73 -20.85
N TYR A 114 -11.21 15.46 -20.64
CA TYR A 114 -12.06 14.55 -19.89
C TYR A 114 -11.53 14.36 -18.47
N ASN A 115 -12.42 14.41 -17.50
CA ASN A 115 -12.17 14.03 -16.10
C ASN A 115 -13.39 13.24 -15.62
N TYR A 116 -13.17 12.04 -15.07
CA TYR A 116 -14.25 11.17 -14.58
C TYR A 116 -15.02 11.77 -13.39
N ILE A 117 -14.38 12.65 -12.61
CA ILE A 117 -15.00 13.36 -11.50
C ILE A 117 -15.98 14.44 -12.01
N ALA A 118 -15.73 14.96 -13.22
CA ALA A 118 -16.57 15.97 -13.88
C ALA A 118 -17.69 15.37 -14.76
N ASP A 119 -17.71 14.05 -14.98
CA ASP A 119 -18.75 13.34 -15.73
C ASP A 119 -19.90 12.97 -14.77
N ILE A 120 -20.77 13.95 -14.52
CA ILE A 120 -21.79 13.88 -13.46
C ILE A 120 -22.90 12.90 -13.84
N ASN A 121 -23.19 12.78 -15.13
CA ASN A 121 -24.24 11.89 -15.64
C ASN A 121 -23.71 10.51 -16.08
N ALA A 122 -22.40 10.28 -15.98
CA ALA A 122 -21.69 9.06 -16.35
C ALA A 122 -21.92 8.62 -17.82
N ASP A 123 -22.06 9.59 -18.73
CA ASP A 123 -22.23 9.35 -20.17
C ASP A 123 -20.90 9.27 -20.94
N LEU A 124 -19.77 9.31 -20.22
CA LEU A 124 -18.40 9.29 -20.72
C LEU A 124 -18.01 10.55 -21.51
N SER A 125 -18.72 11.67 -21.31
CA SER A 125 -18.47 12.93 -22.01
C SER A 125 -18.65 14.14 -21.09
N VAL A 126 -17.57 14.83 -20.73
CA VAL A 126 -17.66 16.11 -20.01
C VAL A 126 -18.15 17.24 -20.94
N ASN A 127 -19.37 17.71 -20.70
CA ASN A 127 -20.05 18.71 -21.52
C ASN A 127 -20.98 19.64 -20.70
N VAL A 128 -21.85 20.38 -21.39
CA VAL A 128 -22.76 21.35 -20.74
C VAL A 128 -23.83 20.67 -19.85
N LEU A 129 -24.14 19.41 -20.11
CA LEU A 129 -25.08 18.63 -19.29
C LEU A 129 -24.52 18.42 -17.88
N ASP A 130 -23.24 18.08 -17.74
CA ASP A 130 -22.56 17.93 -16.46
C ASP A 130 -22.58 19.22 -15.62
N ILE A 131 -22.38 20.36 -16.28
CA ILE A 131 -22.47 21.68 -15.64
C ILE A 131 -23.87 21.92 -15.07
N ILE A 132 -24.92 21.57 -15.83
CA ILE A 132 -26.31 21.75 -15.38
C ILE A 132 -26.59 20.85 -14.17
N GLU A 133 -26.13 19.60 -14.20
CA GLU A 133 -26.31 18.66 -13.10
C GLU A 133 -25.54 19.08 -11.85
N LEU A 134 -24.30 19.54 -11.99
CA LEU A 134 -23.50 20.07 -10.88
C LEU A 134 -24.15 21.31 -10.24
N VAL A 135 -24.71 22.21 -11.05
CA VAL A 135 -25.49 23.36 -10.54
C VAL A 135 -26.76 22.89 -9.82
N ASN A 136 -27.44 21.85 -10.32
CA ASN A 136 -28.61 21.30 -9.63
C ASN A 136 -28.22 20.68 -8.28
N ILE A 137 -27.05 20.06 -8.16
CA ILE A 137 -26.51 19.56 -6.90
C ILE A 137 -26.27 20.71 -5.92
N ILE A 138 -25.65 21.81 -6.36
CA ILE A 138 -25.37 22.99 -5.51
C ILE A 138 -26.64 23.69 -5.01
N MET A 139 -27.73 23.60 -5.76
CA MET A 139 -28.98 24.32 -5.49
C MET A 139 -30.00 23.54 -4.66
N ASN A 140 -29.79 22.24 -4.42
CA ASN A 140 -30.65 21.38 -3.60
C ASN A 140 -30.14 21.28 -2.16
#